data_AF-A0A1V5GGV1-F1
#
_entry.id   AF-A0A1V5GGV1-F1
#
_cell.length_a   1.000
_cell.length_b   1.000
_cell.length_c   1.000
_cell.angle_alpha   90.00
_cell.angle_beta   90.00
_cell.angle_gamma   90.00
#
_symmetry.space_group_name_H-M   'P 1'
#
loop_
_entity.id
_entity.type
_entity.pdbx_description
1 polymer ?
#
loop_
_entity_poly.entity_id
_entity_poly.type
_entity_poly.pdbx_seq_one_letter_code
_entity_poly.pdbx_strand_id
1 'polypeptide(L)'
;MAMVLGNTIHLYKVSREEFLNEKSWVCHEVRHVLQFKQHGYFTFLIKYLIDWMKHGYTNNRFEIEANESENDISLLKDIQFV
;
A
#
# COMPACT_ATOMS: atom_id res chain seq x y z
N MET A 1 -4.54 11.62 -3.04
CA MET A 1 -3.81 10.47 -3.60
C MET A 1 -2.68 10.13 -2.64
N ALA A 2 -2.41 8.84 -2.45
CA ALA A 2 -1.27 8.37 -1.68
C ALA A 2 -0.45 7.43 -2.57
N MET A 3 0.85 7.35 -2.30
CA MET A 3 1.75 6.44 -3.00
C MET A 3 2.80 5.95 -2.03
N VAL A 4 3.03 4.64 -2.03
CA VAL A 4 4.06 4.04 -1.21
C VAL A 4 5.35 3.85 -1.99
N LEU A 5 6.46 4.30 -1.39
CA LEU A 5 7.80 4.03 -1.87
C LEU A 5 8.62 3.45 -0.71
N GLY A 6 8.84 2.14 -0.75
CA GLY A 6 9.54 1.42 0.30
C GLY A 6 8.75 1.42 1.61
N ASN A 7 9.21 2.20 2.59
CA ASN A 7 8.59 2.33 3.91
C ASN A 7 7.91 3.68 4.12
N THR A 8 7.84 4.52 3.09
CA THR A 8 7.29 5.87 3.18
C THR A 8 6.02 6.00 2.35
N ILE A 9 4.99 6.59 2.95
CA ILE A 9 3.72 6.91 2.28
C ILE A 9 3.75 8.40 1.91
N HIS A 10 3.72 8.69 0.62
CA HIS A 10 3.71 10.04 0.08
C HIS A 10 2.26 10.48 -0.19
N LEU A 11 1.80 11.50 0.55
CA LEU A 11 0.48 12.08 0.36
C LEU A 11 0.53 13.24 -0.63
N TYR A 12 -0.37 13.24 -1.60
CA TYR A 12 -0.52 14.31 -2.58
C TYR A 12 -1.92 14.93 -2.49
N LYS A 13 -1.94 16.24 -2.18
CA LYS A 13 -3.15 17.08 -1.98
C LYS A 13 -4.10 16.58 -0.90
N VAL A 14 -3.62 15.78 0.05
CA VAL A 14 -4.41 15.27 1.18
C VAL A 14 -3.59 15.45 2.45
N SER A 15 -4.24 15.90 3.53
CA SER A 15 -3.59 16.04 4.82
C SER A 15 -3.39 14.69 5.50
N ARG A 16 -2.43 14.63 6.44
CA ARG A 16 -2.19 13.42 7.25
C ARG A 16 -3.44 13.03 8.06
N GLU A 17 -4.18 14.00 8.58
CA GLU A 17 -5.41 13.74 9.35
C GLU A 17 -6.52 13.14 8.49
N GLU A 18 -6.76 13.69 7.29
CA GLU A 18 -7.73 13.13 6.34
C GLU A 18 -7.36 11.70 5.95
N PHE A 19 -6.08 11.44 5.67
CA PHE A 19 -5.59 10.10 5.37
C PHE A 19 -5.81 9.14 6.55
N LEU A 20 -5.42 9.53 7.77
CA LEU A 20 -5.53 8.69 8.97
C LEU A 20 -6.97 8.45 9.42
N ASN A 21 -7.90 9.34 9.07
CA ASN A 21 -9.32 9.16 9.37
C ASN A 21 -9.95 8.04 8.53
N GLU A 22 -9.47 7.85 7.30
CA GLU A 22 -9.91 6.81 6.37
C GLU A 22 -9.15 5.51 6.57
N LYS A 23 -9.48 4.75 7.62
CA LYS A 23 -8.77 3.51 8.02
C LYS A 23 -8.58 2.51 6.89
N SER A 24 -9.58 2.32 6.03
CA SER A 24 -9.50 1.44 4.87
C SER A 24 -8.36 1.86 3.95
N TRP A 25 -8.27 3.16 3.65
CA TRP A 25 -7.20 3.71 2.83
C TRP A 25 -5.84 3.60 3.52
N VAL A 26 -5.77 3.82 4.84
CA VAL A 26 -4.53 3.59 5.60
C VAL A 26 -4.07 2.13 5.49
N CYS A 27 -4.97 1.17 5.70
CA CYS A 27 -4.67 -0.26 5.60
C CYS A 27 -4.18 -0.65 4.20
N HIS A 28 -4.78 -0.08 3.15
CA HIS A 28 -4.37 -0.27 1.77
C HIS A 28 -2.90 0.14 1.56
N GLU A 29 -2.55 1.39 1.90
CA GLU A 29 -1.18 1.88 1.74
C GLU A 29 -0.19 1.13 2.64
N VAL A 30 -0.60 0.81 3.88
CA VAL A 30 0.18 -0.01 4.80
C VAL A 30 0.50 -1.38 4.18
N ARG A 31 -0.44 -2.00 3.47
CA ARG A 31 -0.16 -3.30 2.83
C ARG A 31 0.93 -3.18 1.78
N HIS A 32 0.97 -2.09 1.01
CA HIS A 32 2.09 -1.82 0.11
C HIS A 32 3.42 -1.69 0.85
N VAL A 33 3.45 -0.99 1.99
CA VAL A 33 4.66 -0.91 2.83
C VAL A 33 5.13 -2.31 3.26
N LEU A 34 4.20 -3.18 3.65
CA LEU A 34 4.51 -4.56 4.01
C LEU A 34 4.99 -5.37 2.81
N GLN A 35 4.38 -5.24 1.64
CA GLN A 35 4.81 -5.91 0.41
C GLN A 35 6.24 -5.47 0.02
N PHE A 36 6.54 -4.17 0.11
CA PHE A 36 7.89 -3.62 -0.08
C PHE A 36 8.88 -4.20 0.93
N LYS A 37 8.50 -4.34 2.20
CA LYS A 37 9.33 -4.99 3.23
C LYS A 37 9.55 -6.48 2.97
N GLN A 38 8.53 -7.21 2.54
CA GLN A 38 8.57 -8.65 2.31
C GLN A 38 9.39 -9.02 1.07
N HIS A 39 9.22 -8.28 -0.02
CA HIS A 39 9.87 -8.59 -1.30
C HIS A 39 11.18 -7.82 -1.50
N GLY A 40 11.39 -6.71 -0.79
CA GLY A 40 12.47 -5.77 -1.02
C GLY A 40 12.12 -4.73 -2.09
N TYR A 41 12.78 -3.57 -2.02
CA TYR A 41 12.44 -2.38 -2.79
C TYR A 41 12.34 -2.64 -4.31
N PHE A 42 13.46 -3.04 -4.92
CA PHE A 42 13.53 -3.23 -6.38
C PHE A 42 12.74 -4.45 -6.86
N THR A 43 12.77 -5.55 -6.10
CA THR A 43 12.05 -6.78 -6.43
C THR A 43 10.54 -6.54 -6.49
N PHE A 44 9.99 -5.80 -5.53
CA PHE A 44 8.57 -5.45 -5.51
C PHE A 44 8.19 -4.62 -6.73
N LEU A 45 8.92 -3.53 -7.00
CA LEU A 45 8.68 -2.67 -8.17
C LEU A 45 8.66 -3.46 -9.48
N ILE A 46 9.65 -4.36 -9.67
CA ILE A 46 9.72 -5.18 -10.88
C ILE A 46 8.54 -6.15 -10.94
N LYS A 47 8.22 -6.86 -9.84
CA LYS A 47 7.07 -7.78 -9.80
C LYS A 47 5.76 -7.05 -10.06
N TYR A 48 5.57 -5.89 -9.45
CA TYR A 48 4.40 -5.05 -9.62
C TYR A 48 4.26 -4.60 -11.07
N LEU A 49 5.33 -4.10 -11.68
CA LEU A 49 5.31 -3.64 -13.07
C LEU A 49 5.05 -4.80 -14.05
N ILE A 50 5.64 -5.97 -13.82
CA ILE A 50 5.40 -7.16 -14.66
C ILE A 50 3.94 -7.62 -14.56
N ASP A 51 3.38 -7.66 -13.34
CA ASP A 51 1.99 -8.07 -13.14
C ASP A 51 1.02 -7.04 -13.75
N TRP A 52 1.32 -5.76 -13.55
CA TRP A 52 0.60 -4.64 -14.15
C TRP A 52 0.57 -4.70 -15.68
N MET A 53 1.71 -4.99 -16.33
CA MET A 53 1.76 -5.13 -17.78
C MET A 53 0.97 -6.34 -18.30
N LYS A 54 0.82 -7.39 -17.50
CA LYS A 54 0.12 -8.62 -17.89
C LYS A 54 -1.38 -8.57 -17.63
N HIS A 55 -1.80 -8.01 -16.50
CA HIS A 55 -3.18 -8.08 -16.01
C HIS A 55 -3.86 -6.69 -15.91
N GLY A 56 -3.10 -5.61 -16.08
CA GLY A 56 -3.56 -4.25 -15.85
C GLY A 56 -3.42 -3.82 -14.38
N TYR A 57 -3.89 -2.60 -14.09
CA TYR A 57 -3.81 -2.00 -12.75
C TYR A 57 -4.71 -2.72 -11.75
N THR A 58 -6.00 -2.79 -12.05
CA THR A 58 -7.03 -3.28 -11.13
C THR A 58 -6.92 -4.76 -10.81
N ASN A 59 -6.29 -5.54 -11.69
CA ASN A 59 -6.15 -6.99 -11.56
C ASN A 59 -4.73 -7.41 -11.14
N ASN A 60 -3.90 -6.44 -10.74
CA ASN A 60 -2.60 -6.72 -10.17
C ASN A 60 -2.76 -7.40 -8.82
N ARG A 61 -2.08 -8.53 -8.62
CA ARG A 61 -2.12 -9.29 -7.36
C ARG A 61 -1.89 -8.43 -6.12
N PHE A 62 -1.02 -7.42 -6.23
CA PHE A 62 -0.64 -6.58 -5.10
C PHE A 62 -1.72 -5.57 -4.73
N GLU A 63 -2.47 -5.07 -5.71
CA GLU A 63 -3.63 -4.20 -5.50
C GLU A 63 -4.80 -5.00 -4.90
N ILE A 64 -5.00 -6.24 -5.36
CA ILE A 64 -6.02 -7.14 -4.79
C ILE A 64 -5.74 -7.40 -3.31
N GLU A 65 -4.49 -7.74 -2.99
CA GLU A 65 -4.06 -7.98 -1.61
C GLU A 65 -4.17 -6.72 -0.72
N ALA A 66 -3.91 -5.54 -1.29
CA ALA A 66 -4.12 -4.26 -0.61
C ALA A 66 -5.60 -3.99 -0.34
N ASN A 67 -6.48 -4.24 -1.32
CA ASN A 67 -7.93 -4.13 -1.18
C ASN A 67 -8.48 -5.09 -0.12
N GLU A 68 -8.01 -6.34 -0.09
CA GLU A 68 -8.40 -7.31 0.95
C GLU A 68 -7.99 -6.84 2.35
N SER A 69 -6.89 -6.11 2.45
CA SER A 69 -6.37 -5.57 3.71
C SER A 69 -7.15 -4.37 4.24
N GLU A 70 -7.98 -3.72 3.41
CA GLU A 70 -8.78 -2.55 3.83
C GLU A 70 -9.71 -2.84 5.01
N ASN A 71 -10.16 -4.08 5.15
CA ASN A 71 -11.02 -4.53 6.24
C ASN A 71 -10.22 -5.02 7.46
N ASP A 72 -8.91 -5.26 7.32
CA ASP A 72 -8.06 -5.74 8.40
C ASP A 72 -7.43 -4.58 9.17
N ILE A 73 -8.25 -3.94 10.02
CA ILE A 73 -7.82 -2.83 10.89
C ILE A 73 -6.73 -3.29 11.88
N SER A 74 -6.62 -4.60 12.12
CA SER A 74 -5.59 -5.18 13.00
C SER A 74 -4.18 -4.91 12.49
N LEU A 75 -3.96 -4.80 11.17
CA LEU A 75 -2.68 -4.39 10.57
C LEU A 75 -2.12 -3.09 11.14
N LEU A 76 -2.99 -2.17 11.58
CA LEU A 76 -2.57 -0.87 12.09
C LEU A 76 -2.05 -0.91 13.53
N LYS A 77 -2.28 -2.00 14.27
CA LYS A 77 -1.90 -2.09 15.70
C LYS A 77 -0.40 -2.04 15.92
N ASP A 78 0.36 -2.64 15.01
CA ASP A 78 1.82 -2.76 15.11
C ASP A 78 2.55 -1.66 14.31
N ILE A 79 1.83 -0.66 13.81
CA ILE A 79 2.39 0.38 12.94
C ILE A 79 2.44 1.70 13.66
N GLN A 80 3.65 2.24 13.75
CA GLN A 80 3.89 3.58 14.24
C GLN A 80 4.10 4.53 13.05
N PHE A 81 3.17 5.45 12.86
CA PHE A 81 3.34 6.55 11.91
C PHE A 81 4.22 7.62 12.56
N VAL A 82 5.46 7.74 12.08
CA VAL A 82 6.42 8.78 12.52
C VAL A 82 6.26 9.99 11.60
#